data_AF-A0A9W9HNT8-F1
#
_entry.id   AF-A0A9W9HNT8-F1
#
_cell.length_a   1.000
_cell.length_b   1.000
_cell.length_c   1.000
_cell.angle_alpha   90.00
_cell.angle_beta   90.00
_cell.angle_gamma   90.00
#
_symmetry.space_group_name_H-M   'P 1'
#
loop_
_entity.id
_entity.type
_entity.pdbx_description
1 polymer ?
#
loop_
_entity_poly.entity_id
_entity_poly.type
_entity_poly.pdbx_seq_one_letter_code
_entity_poly.pdbx_strand_id
1 'polypeptide(L)'
;MNDPWEHHAKTPKDLLVDIMLDLPSLYQGIDEMKDRDRSITGLREELQQLASKTTGRLLQWGSEFATAVVSPRSDWQVPSNLTTDNIASAHLMTLYWASLMIAQNVYHIVFDEESDVVGIDLNDCCRNIIRCIPLFLHQSTGIFRQHLMPFPAMTAIRHLKSTRPPILKPEREFVLSLSENTEFAGMRQFMLSVQPQLLTGLE
;
A
#
# COMPACT_ATOMS: atom_id res chain seq x y z
N MET A 1 -5.33 16.75 29.99
CA MET A 1 -5.74 16.80 28.57
C MET A 1 -6.60 15.57 28.38
N ASN A 2 -7.92 15.73 28.30
CA ASN A 2 -8.84 14.59 28.19
C ASN A 2 -8.60 13.93 26.84
N ASP A 3 -8.33 12.64 26.86
CA ASP A 3 -8.16 11.88 25.64
C ASP A 3 -9.55 11.78 24.95
N PRO A 4 -9.75 12.32 23.74
CA PRO A 4 -11.04 12.23 23.04
C PRO A 4 -11.52 10.78 22.83
N TRP A 5 -10.60 9.79 22.94
CA TRP A 5 -10.92 8.37 22.86
C TRP A 5 -11.61 7.81 24.12
N GLU A 6 -11.71 8.58 25.21
CA GLU A 6 -12.47 8.19 26.41
C GLU A 6 -13.99 8.12 26.17
N HIS A 7 -14.49 8.89 25.20
CA HIS A 7 -15.92 8.98 24.90
C HIS A 7 -16.31 8.34 23.56
N HIS A 8 -15.33 8.17 22.67
CA HIS A 8 -15.53 7.57 21.36
C HIS A 8 -14.46 6.52 21.10
N ALA A 9 -14.85 5.25 21.04
CA ALA A 9 -13.94 4.17 20.67
C ALA A 9 -13.37 4.42 19.27
N LYS A 10 -12.07 4.16 19.11
CA LYS A 10 -11.39 4.27 17.81
C LYS A 10 -12.07 3.38 16.78
N THR A 11 -12.31 3.94 15.61
CA THR A 11 -12.82 3.16 14.46
C THR A 11 -11.68 2.36 13.82
N PRO A 12 -11.96 1.34 13.00
CA PRO A 12 -10.94 0.62 12.25
C PRO A 12 -10.05 1.54 11.41
N LYS A 13 -10.63 2.61 10.84
CA LYS A 13 -9.89 3.65 10.12
C LYS A 13 -8.90 4.38 11.03
N ASP A 14 -9.33 4.79 12.22
CA ASP A 14 -8.46 5.52 13.16
C ASP A 14 -7.29 4.63 13.60
N LEU A 15 -7.57 3.35 13.87
CA LEU A 15 -6.53 2.36 14.21
C LEU A 15 -5.53 2.15 13.07
N LEU A 16 -5.98 2.09 11.81
CA LEU A 16 -5.06 1.95 10.67
C LEU A 16 -4.19 3.19 10.51
N VAL A 17 -4.77 4.39 10.63
CA VAL A 17 -4.03 5.65 10.56
C VAL A 17 -2.96 5.70 11.65
N ASP A 18 -3.26 5.29 12.87
CA ASP A 18 -2.28 5.20 13.96
C ASP A 18 -1.12 4.24 13.67
N ILE A 19 -1.32 3.23 12.84
CA ILE A 19 -0.24 2.34 12.39
C ILE A 19 0.56 3.00 11.27
N MET A 20 -0.13 3.67 10.33
CA MET A 20 0.52 4.38 9.22
C MET A 20 1.47 5.50 9.70
N LEU A 21 1.19 6.11 10.84
CA LEU A 21 2.07 7.11 11.46
C LEU A 21 3.46 6.55 11.82
N ASP A 22 3.63 5.24 11.93
CA ASP A 22 4.93 4.59 12.17
C ASP A 22 5.74 4.44 10.86
N LEU A 23 5.12 4.51 9.67
CA LEU A 23 5.79 4.26 8.38
C LEU A 23 6.89 5.29 8.04
N PRO A 24 6.71 6.60 8.28
CA PRO A 24 7.79 7.57 8.06
C PRO A 24 9.02 7.25 8.91
N SER A 25 8.84 6.82 10.15
CA SER A 25 9.95 6.42 11.04
C SER A 25 10.67 5.16 10.53
N LEU A 26 9.96 4.22 9.91
CA LEU A 26 10.59 3.08 9.24
C LEU A 26 11.50 3.54 8.08
N TYR A 27 11.02 4.45 7.23
CA TYR A 27 11.83 4.99 6.13
C TYR A 27 13.03 5.77 6.63
N GLN A 28 12.84 6.63 7.62
CA GLN A 28 13.92 7.39 8.24
C GLN A 28 15.01 6.45 8.79
N GLY A 29 14.62 5.37 9.49
CA GLY A 29 15.56 4.39 9.99
C GLY A 29 16.37 3.70 8.88
N ILE A 30 15.75 3.41 7.74
CA ILE A 30 16.46 2.85 6.57
C ILE A 30 17.48 3.83 6.01
N ASP A 31 17.11 5.12 5.88
CA ASP A 31 18.01 6.14 5.34
C ASP A 31 19.19 6.38 6.30
N GLU A 32 18.93 6.43 7.62
CA GLU A 32 19.96 6.51 8.65
C GLU A 32 20.89 5.28 8.63
N MET A 33 20.37 4.09 8.37
CA MET A 33 21.18 2.88 8.21
C MET A 33 22.07 2.90 6.96
N LYS A 34 21.66 3.59 5.88
CA LYS A 34 22.45 3.70 4.63
C LYS A 34 23.53 4.77 4.72
N ASP A 35 23.24 5.89 5.38
CA ASP A 35 24.13 7.04 5.45
C ASP A 35 25.24 6.88 6.50
N ARG A 36 25.06 5.99 7.47
CA ARG A 36 26.00 5.79 8.58
C ARG A 36 26.87 4.56 8.37
N ASP A 37 28.17 4.74 8.58
CA ASP A 37 29.12 3.63 8.69
C ASP A 37 28.62 2.65 9.78
N ARG A 38 28.90 1.35 9.63
CA ARG A 38 28.37 0.23 10.45
C ARG A 38 28.62 0.33 11.97
N SER A 39 29.17 1.43 12.48
CA SER A 39 29.67 1.64 13.83
C SER A 39 28.63 2.10 14.85
N ILE A 40 27.38 2.42 14.46
CA ILE A 40 26.32 2.69 15.45
C ILE A 40 25.64 1.39 15.87
N THR A 41 26.19 0.79 16.93
CA THR A 41 25.55 -0.27 17.71
C THR A 41 24.15 0.17 18.16
N GLY A 42 23.12 -0.62 17.82
CA GLY A 42 21.73 -0.43 18.29
C GLY A 42 20.72 0.03 17.23
N LEU A 43 21.11 0.78 16.21
CA LEU A 43 20.17 1.32 15.20
C LEU A 43 19.39 0.22 14.45
N ARG A 44 20.10 -0.85 14.06
CA ARG A 44 19.47 -2.00 13.39
C ARG A 44 18.47 -2.69 14.31
N GLU A 45 18.79 -2.85 15.59
CA GLU A 45 17.92 -3.51 16.57
C GLU A 45 16.65 -2.68 16.83
N GLU A 46 16.79 -1.36 16.95
CA GLU A 46 15.64 -0.44 17.08
C GLU A 46 14.72 -0.52 15.86
N LEU A 47 15.31 -0.51 14.65
CA LEU A 47 14.52 -0.61 13.42
C LEU A 47 13.87 -1.99 13.25
N GLN A 48 14.57 -3.07 13.64
CA GLN A 48 14.01 -4.42 13.69
C GLN A 48 12.79 -4.51 14.63
N GLN A 49 12.87 -3.90 15.81
CA GLN A 49 11.75 -3.82 16.75
C GLN A 49 10.58 -3.02 16.18
N LEU A 50 10.85 -1.86 15.57
CA LEU A 50 9.83 -1.03 14.95
C LEU A 50 9.17 -1.76 13.78
N ALA A 51 9.94 -2.38 12.88
CA ALA A 51 9.43 -3.14 11.75
C ALA A 51 8.55 -4.33 12.20
N SER A 52 9.00 -5.07 13.23
CA SER A 52 8.24 -6.18 13.80
C SER A 52 6.93 -5.71 14.43
N LYS A 53 6.97 -4.63 15.22
CA LYS A 53 5.79 -4.03 15.85
C LYS A 53 4.79 -3.55 14.81
N THR A 54 5.24 -2.78 13.81
CA THR A 54 4.38 -2.24 12.76
C THR A 54 3.74 -3.36 11.94
N THR A 55 4.52 -4.36 11.53
CA THR A 55 4.01 -5.51 10.79
C THR A 55 3.00 -6.31 11.61
N GLY A 56 3.29 -6.57 12.89
CA GLY A 56 2.37 -7.26 13.80
C GLY A 56 1.05 -6.51 13.98
N ARG A 57 1.09 -5.19 14.16
CA ARG A 57 -0.12 -4.35 14.25
C ARG A 57 -0.93 -4.37 12.96
N LEU A 58 -0.28 -4.35 11.80
CA LEU A 58 -0.96 -4.46 10.50
C LEU A 58 -1.62 -5.83 10.33
N LEU A 59 -0.92 -6.92 10.64
CA LEU A 59 -1.48 -8.27 10.56
C LEU A 59 -2.70 -8.43 11.49
N GLN A 60 -2.61 -7.92 12.71
CA GLN A 60 -3.74 -7.91 13.64
C GLN A 60 -4.91 -7.06 13.09
N TRP A 61 -4.63 -5.87 12.58
CA TRP A 61 -5.68 -5.04 11.97
C TRP A 61 -6.37 -5.77 10.80
N GLY A 62 -5.58 -6.46 9.97
CA GLY A 62 -6.09 -7.26 8.86
C GLY A 62 -6.97 -8.42 9.31
N SER A 63 -6.58 -9.15 10.36
CA SER A 63 -7.40 -10.26 10.86
C SER A 63 -8.72 -9.81 11.49
N GLU A 64 -8.75 -8.62 12.09
CA GLU A 64 -9.94 -8.09 12.78
C GLU A 64 -10.88 -7.33 11.84
N PHE A 65 -10.35 -6.59 10.86
CA PHE A 65 -11.12 -5.58 10.13
C PHE A 65 -11.02 -5.67 8.60
N ALA A 66 -10.18 -6.54 8.03
CA ALA A 66 -10.06 -6.62 6.58
C ALA A 66 -11.41 -6.99 5.94
N THR A 67 -11.73 -6.31 4.83
CA THR A 67 -12.94 -6.56 4.06
C THR A 67 -12.59 -6.96 2.63
N ALA A 68 -13.43 -7.83 2.05
CA ALA A 68 -13.31 -8.20 0.65
C ALA A 68 -13.85 -7.07 -0.23
N VAL A 69 -12.96 -6.29 -0.84
CA VAL A 69 -13.32 -5.15 -1.72
C VAL A 69 -13.19 -5.47 -3.21
N VAL A 70 -12.38 -6.46 -3.56
CA VAL A 70 -12.23 -6.98 -4.93
C VAL A 70 -12.29 -8.50 -4.89
N SER A 71 -12.87 -9.13 -5.91
CA SER A 71 -12.91 -10.59 -5.99
C SER A 71 -11.61 -11.13 -6.61
N PRO A 72 -11.13 -12.30 -6.16
CA PRO A 72 -10.00 -12.95 -6.81
C PRO A 72 -10.31 -13.48 -8.21
N ARG A 73 -11.61 -13.57 -8.58
CA ARG A 73 -12.07 -14.13 -9.86
C ARG A 73 -11.72 -13.23 -11.04
N SER A 74 -11.40 -13.85 -12.17
CA SER A 74 -11.00 -13.17 -13.41
C SER A 74 -12.14 -12.42 -14.11
N ASP A 75 -13.39 -12.71 -13.77
CA ASP A 75 -14.60 -12.10 -14.32
C ASP A 75 -15.13 -10.95 -13.46
N TRP A 76 -14.40 -10.55 -12.41
CA TRP A 76 -14.85 -9.48 -11.53
C TRP A 76 -14.95 -8.15 -12.27
N GLN A 77 -16.13 -7.54 -12.19
CA GLN A 77 -16.42 -6.24 -12.77
C GLN A 77 -16.71 -5.23 -11.67
N VAL A 78 -16.36 -3.98 -11.94
CA VAL A 78 -16.75 -2.85 -11.09
C VAL A 78 -18.28 -2.77 -11.03
N PRO A 79 -18.88 -2.73 -9.83
CA PRO A 79 -20.33 -2.56 -9.70
C PRO A 79 -20.79 -1.28 -10.40
N SER A 80 -21.92 -1.33 -11.12
CA SER A 80 -22.49 -0.16 -11.78
C SER A 80 -22.94 0.94 -10.79
N ASN A 81 -23.31 0.54 -9.58
CA ASN A 81 -23.72 1.42 -8.49
C ASN A 81 -22.68 1.34 -7.37
N LEU A 82 -21.68 2.21 -7.43
CA LEU A 82 -20.67 2.32 -6.39
C LEU A 82 -21.11 3.32 -5.32
N THR A 83 -21.22 2.86 -4.07
CA THR A 83 -21.55 3.70 -2.92
C THR A 83 -20.31 4.33 -2.30
N THR A 84 -20.50 5.37 -1.48
CA THR A 84 -19.40 5.97 -0.70
C THR A 84 -18.77 4.96 0.25
N ASP A 85 -19.56 4.05 0.84
CA ASP A 85 -19.03 3.00 1.72
C ASP A 85 -18.13 2.03 0.95
N ASN A 86 -18.50 1.66 -0.28
CA ASN A 86 -17.62 0.83 -1.12
C ASN A 86 -16.29 1.51 -1.42
N ILE A 87 -16.31 2.81 -1.74
CA ILE A 87 -15.11 3.61 -2.00
C ILE A 87 -14.26 3.72 -0.73
N ALA A 88 -14.89 3.97 0.42
CA ALA A 88 -14.22 4.10 1.71
C ALA A 88 -13.55 2.76 2.13
N SER A 89 -14.27 1.64 2.01
CA SER A 89 -13.71 0.31 2.27
C SER A 89 -12.57 -0.02 1.31
N ALA A 90 -12.73 0.23 -0.01
CA ALA A 90 -11.67 0.02 -0.99
C ALA A 90 -10.44 0.85 -0.65
N HIS A 91 -10.62 2.12 -0.30
CA HIS A 91 -9.51 3.01 0.08
C HIS A 91 -8.80 2.50 1.33
N LEU A 92 -9.55 2.16 2.37
CA LEU A 92 -8.99 1.64 3.62
C LEU A 92 -8.18 0.36 3.39
N MET A 93 -8.70 -0.56 2.55
CA MET A 93 -7.98 -1.78 2.18
C MET A 93 -6.72 -1.49 1.35
N THR A 94 -6.77 -0.54 0.41
CA THR A 94 -5.56 -0.16 -0.35
C THR A 94 -4.50 0.50 0.51
N LEU A 95 -4.89 1.30 1.51
CA LEU A 95 -3.95 1.86 2.49
C LEU A 95 -3.34 0.75 3.34
N TYR A 96 -4.14 -0.21 3.79
CA TYR A 96 -3.68 -1.37 4.54
C TYR A 96 -2.64 -2.17 3.76
N TRP A 97 -2.95 -2.60 2.52
CA TRP A 97 -2.01 -3.36 1.70
C TRP A 97 -0.75 -2.57 1.38
N ALA A 98 -0.87 -1.28 1.05
CA ALA A 98 0.31 -0.45 0.79
C ALA A 98 1.20 -0.33 2.04
N SER A 99 0.59 -0.16 3.21
CA SER A 99 1.32 -0.11 4.48
C SER A 99 2.02 -1.43 4.79
N LEU A 100 1.35 -2.55 4.54
CA LEU A 100 1.90 -3.90 4.71
C LEU A 100 3.09 -4.14 3.78
N MET A 101 2.99 -3.71 2.52
CA MET A 101 4.10 -3.79 1.58
C MET A 101 5.31 -2.97 2.03
N ILE A 102 5.09 -1.77 2.56
CA ILE A 102 6.17 -0.92 3.09
C ILE A 102 6.81 -1.56 4.31
N ALA A 103 6.01 -1.95 5.29
CA ALA A 103 6.49 -2.55 6.54
C ALA A 103 7.28 -3.84 6.27
N GLN A 104 6.78 -4.71 5.39
CA GLN A 104 7.45 -5.96 5.03
C GLN A 104 8.75 -5.73 4.24
N ASN A 105 8.77 -4.75 3.32
CA ASN A 105 10.01 -4.40 2.63
C ASN A 105 11.09 -3.92 3.60
N VAL A 106 10.71 -3.11 4.60
CA VAL A 106 11.64 -2.69 5.66
C VAL A 106 12.07 -3.87 6.51
N TYR A 107 11.14 -4.76 6.86
CA TYR A 107 11.41 -6.00 7.59
C TYR A 107 12.50 -6.84 6.89
N HIS A 108 12.37 -7.08 5.58
CA HIS A 108 13.37 -7.83 4.81
C HIS A 108 14.75 -7.16 4.80
N ILE A 109 14.82 -5.82 4.72
CA ILE A 109 16.09 -5.09 4.73
C ILE A 109 16.82 -5.25 6.08
N VAL A 110 16.07 -5.33 7.19
CA VAL A 110 16.66 -5.34 8.53
C VAL A 110 16.89 -6.72 9.11
N PHE A 111 16.12 -7.73 8.68
CA PHE A 111 16.25 -9.13 9.12
C PHE A 111 16.98 -10.04 8.13
N ASP A 112 17.48 -9.48 7.02
CA ASP A 112 18.04 -10.19 5.86
C ASP A 112 16.98 -11.08 5.17
N GLU A 113 17.02 -11.18 3.83
CA GLU A 113 15.94 -11.66 2.93
C GLU A 113 15.40 -13.10 3.19
N GLU A 114 15.92 -13.83 4.17
CA GLU A 114 15.48 -15.18 4.53
C GLU A 114 14.30 -15.22 5.52
N SER A 115 13.96 -14.08 6.15
CA SER A 115 12.86 -14.00 7.11
C SER A 115 11.59 -13.43 6.49
N ASP A 116 10.84 -14.28 5.79
CA ASP A 116 9.45 -13.96 5.46
C ASP A 116 8.62 -13.95 6.75
N VAL A 117 7.86 -12.89 6.97
CA VAL A 117 6.84 -12.90 8.02
C VAL A 117 5.71 -13.80 7.52
N VAL A 118 5.47 -14.90 8.24
CA VAL A 118 4.48 -15.91 7.88
C VAL A 118 3.13 -15.25 7.59
N GLY A 119 2.61 -15.46 6.38
CA GLY A 119 1.27 -15.05 5.97
C GLY A 119 1.17 -13.75 5.16
N ILE A 120 2.28 -13.10 4.82
CA ILE A 120 2.28 -11.92 3.94
C ILE A 120 2.77 -12.29 2.55
N ASP A 121 1.91 -12.18 1.53
CA ASP A 121 2.31 -12.20 0.12
C ASP A 121 2.25 -10.79 -0.47
N LEU A 122 3.42 -10.21 -0.76
CA LEU A 122 3.54 -8.89 -1.37
C LEU A 122 2.95 -8.83 -2.78
N ASN A 123 2.97 -9.94 -3.52
CA ASN A 123 2.37 -10.03 -4.84
C ASN A 123 0.85 -9.99 -4.76
N ASP A 124 0.27 -10.63 -3.74
CA ASP A 124 -1.17 -10.56 -3.48
C ASP A 124 -1.59 -9.14 -3.07
N CYS A 125 -0.83 -8.48 -2.19
CA CYS A 125 -1.07 -7.08 -1.83
C CYS A 125 -1.03 -6.18 -3.07
N CYS A 126 0.02 -6.32 -3.89
CA CYS A 126 0.16 -5.60 -5.14
C CYS A 126 -1.03 -5.83 -6.08
N ARG A 127 -1.39 -7.10 -6.30
CA ARG A 127 -2.53 -7.48 -7.16
C ARG A 127 -3.83 -6.88 -6.68
N ASN A 128 -4.10 -6.93 -5.38
CA ASN A 128 -5.31 -6.38 -4.79
C ASN A 128 -5.40 -4.86 -4.97
N ILE A 129 -4.29 -4.14 -4.75
CA ILE A 129 -4.22 -2.69 -4.99
C ILE A 129 -4.52 -2.37 -6.46
N ILE A 130 -3.85 -3.06 -7.40
CA ILE A 130 -4.03 -2.82 -8.84
C ILE A 130 -5.48 -3.11 -9.27
N ARG A 131 -6.09 -4.19 -8.77
CA ARG A 131 -7.50 -4.54 -9.04
C ARG A 131 -8.50 -3.55 -8.46
N CYS A 132 -8.11 -2.76 -7.45
CA CYS A 132 -8.96 -1.69 -6.93
C CYS A 132 -8.97 -0.43 -7.81
N ILE A 133 -7.98 -0.22 -8.69
CA ILE A 133 -7.89 1.01 -9.50
C ILE A 133 -9.20 1.30 -10.27
N PRO A 134 -9.83 0.33 -10.95
CA PRO A 134 -11.13 0.54 -11.61
C PRO A 134 -12.23 1.12 -10.70
N LEU A 135 -12.27 0.78 -9.41
CA LEU A 135 -13.24 1.35 -8.46
C LEU A 135 -13.05 2.86 -8.31
N PHE A 136 -11.80 3.32 -8.26
CA PHE A 136 -11.48 4.74 -8.12
C PHE A 136 -11.61 5.52 -9.43
N LEU A 137 -11.59 4.83 -10.57
CA LEU A 137 -11.90 5.43 -11.87
C LEU A 137 -13.41 5.50 -12.16
N HIS A 138 -14.25 4.91 -11.32
CA HIS A 138 -15.70 5.01 -11.44
C HIS A 138 -16.17 6.47 -11.26
N GLN A 139 -17.16 6.89 -12.06
CA GLN A 139 -17.70 8.25 -12.04
C GLN A 139 -18.16 8.73 -10.66
N SER A 140 -18.71 7.82 -9.83
CA SER A 140 -19.15 8.13 -8.46
C SER A 140 -18.02 8.59 -7.54
N THR A 141 -16.77 8.24 -7.84
CA THR A 141 -15.60 8.66 -7.05
C THR A 141 -15.27 10.14 -7.30
N GLY A 142 -15.61 10.66 -8.49
CA GLY A 142 -15.34 12.04 -8.85
C GLY A 142 -13.87 12.42 -8.71
N ILE A 143 -13.60 13.66 -8.32
CA ILE A 143 -12.23 14.21 -8.23
C ILE A 143 -11.40 13.57 -7.11
N PHE A 144 -12.03 12.98 -6.09
CA PHE A 144 -11.35 12.40 -4.94
C PHE A 144 -10.37 11.28 -5.29
N ARG A 145 -10.56 10.62 -6.45
CA ARG A 145 -9.63 9.60 -6.96
C ARG A 145 -8.17 10.07 -7.00
N GLN A 146 -7.95 11.36 -7.24
CA GLN A 146 -6.62 11.99 -7.28
C GLN A 146 -5.92 12.05 -5.91
N HIS A 147 -6.65 11.82 -4.82
CA HIS A 147 -6.12 11.84 -3.46
C HIS A 147 -6.12 10.45 -2.80
N LEU A 148 -7.08 9.61 -3.15
CA LEU A 148 -7.26 8.29 -2.51
C LEU A 148 -6.28 7.24 -3.04
N MET A 149 -6.05 7.23 -4.34
CA MET A 149 -5.39 6.11 -5.01
C MET A 149 -3.91 6.31 -5.39
N PRO A 150 -3.34 7.53 -5.53
CA PRO A 150 -1.95 7.65 -5.97
C PRO A 150 -0.96 6.97 -5.05
N PHE A 151 -1.04 7.19 -3.73
CA PHE A 151 -0.09 6.58 -2.80
C PHE A 151 -0.11 5.04 -2.86
N PRO A 152 -1.27 4.36 -2.72
CA PRO A 152 -1.30 2.91 -2.85
C PRO A 152 -0.85 2.42 -4.24
N ALA A 153 -1.28 3.09 -5.32
CA ALA A 153 -0.92 2.71 -6.68
C ALA A 153 0.59 2.82 -6.92
N MET A 154 1.22 3.90 -6.46
CA MET A 154 2.67 4.07 -6.55
C MET A 154 3.43 2.95 -5.83
N THR A 155 2.97 2.58 -4.63
CA THR A 155 3.57 1.48 -3.85
C THR A 155 3.47 0.15 -4.60
N ALA A 156 2.30 -0.18 -5.16
CA ALA A 156 2.12 -1.39 -5.96
C ALA A 156 2.94 -1.36 -7.26
N ILE A 157 2.97 -0.24 -7.98
CA ILE A 157 3.75 -0.11 -9.22
C ILE A 157 5.26 -0.24 -8.96
N ARG A 158 5.76 0.29 -7.84
CA ARG A 158 7.16 0.07 -7.43
C ARG A 158 7.47 -1.40 -7.23
N HIS A 159 6.57 -2.13 -6.57
CA HIS A 159 6.70 -3.58 -6.38
C HIS A 159 6.59 -4.35 -7.70
N LEU A 160 5.71 -3.93 -8.62
CA LEU A 160 5.67 -4.48 -9.97
C LEU A 160 7.03 -4.36 -10.64
N LYS A 161 7.67 -3.19 -10.57
CA LYS A 161 8.98 -2.97 -11.19
C LYS A 161 10.10 -3.85 -10.60
N SER A 162 10.09 -4.10 -9.29
CA SER A 162 11.11 -4.95 -8.64
C SER A 162 10.84 -6.45 -8.83
N THR A 163 9.60 -6.84 -9.07
CA THR A 163 9.22 -8.25 -9.25
C THR A 163 9.64 -8.76 -10.63
N ARG A 164 9.90 -10.07 -10.77
CA ARG A 164 10.19 -10.68 -12.09
C ARG A 164 8.95 -10.59 -13.01
N PRO A 165 9.13 -10.30 -14.33
CA PRO A 165 8.00 -10.08 -15.24
C PRO A 165 6.90 -11.16 -15.25
N PRO A 166 7.20 -12.48 -15.20
CA PRO A 166 6.16 -13.51 -15.30
C PRO A 166 5.17 -13.56 -14.12
N ILE A 167 5.57 -13.12 -12.91
CA ILE A 167 4.79 -13.34 -11.68
C ILE A 167 3.55 -12.43 -11.62
N LEU A 168 3.68 -11.19 -12.11
CA LEU A 168 2.64 -10.16 -12.08
C LEU A 168 2.37 -9.59 -13.49
N LYS A 169 2.46 -10.47 -14.50
CA LYS A 169 2.27 -10.09 -15.90
C LYS A 169 0.88 -9.44 -16.15
N PRO A 170 -0.25 -10.02 -15.69
CA PRO A 170 -1.56 -9.42 -15.92
C PRO A 170 -1.68 -8.02 -15.30
N GLU A 171 -1.10 -7.81 -14.12
CA GLU A 171 -1.13 -6.52 -13.44
C GLU A 171 -0.29 -5.47 -14.18
N ARG A 172 0.85 -5.85 -14.77
CA ARG A 172 1.63 -4.94 -15.64
C ARG A 172 0.87 -4.55 -16.88
N GLU A 173 0.32 -5.52 -17.61
CA GLU A 173 -0.46 -5.27 -18.83
C GLU A 173 -1.64 -4.34 -18.54
N PHE A 174 -2.33 -4.57 -17.41
CA PHE A 174 -3.39 -3.69 -16.96
C PHE A 174 -2.89 -2.26 -16.67
N VAL A 175 -1.81 -2.10 -15.89
CA VAL A 175 -1.25 -0.76 -15.61
C VAL A 175 -0.83 -0.04 -16.88
N LEU A 176 -0.22 -0.74 -17.85
CA LEU A 176 0.15 -0.18 -19.15
C LEU A 176 -1.09 0.28 -19.93
N SER A 177 -2.16 -0.52 -19.92
CA SER A 177 -3.43 -0.18 -20.58
C SER A 177 -4.10 1.10 -20.04
N LEU A 178 -3.81 1.49 -18.78
CA LEU A 178 -4.34 2.72 -18.18
C LEU A 178 -3.72 4.00 -18.78
N SER A 179 -2.66 3.89 -19.57
CA SER A 179 -2.02 5.04 -20.23
C SER A 179 -2.99 5.77 -21.17
N GLU A 180 -3.91 5.05 -21.79
CA GLU A 180 -4.93 5.60 -22.69
C GLU A 180 -6.20 6.07 -21.96
N ASN A 181 -6.34 5.76 -20.67
CA ASN A 181 -7.52 6.09 -19.90
C ASN A 181 -7.52 7.55 -19.44
N THR A 182 -8.54 8.32 -19.84
CA THR A 182 -8.67 9.75 -19.52
C THR A 182 -8.96 10.00 -18.04
N GLU A 183 -9.73 9.13 -17.38
CA GLU A 183 -10.05 9.27 -15.95
C GLU A 183 -8.81 9.05 -15.07
N PHE A 184 -7.84 8.27 -15.56
CA PHE A 184 -6.56 8.02 -14.93
C PHE A 184 -5.55 9.16 -15.13
N ALA A 185 -5.76 10.05 -16.11
CA ALA A 185 -4.76 11.04 -16.52
C ALA A 185 -4.30 11.96 -15.37
N GLY A 186 -5.23 12.47 -14.56
CA GLY A 186 -4.89 13.32 -13.41
C GLY A 186 -4.08 12.59 -12.34
N MET A 187 -4.46 11.34 -12.04
CA MET A 187 -3.70 10.50 -11.10
C MET A 187 -2.30 10.19 -11.65
N ARG A 188 -2.20 9.85 -12.94
CA ARG A 188 -0.92 9.64 -13.62
C ARG A 188 -0.01 10.87 -13.54
N GLN A 189 -0.54 12.06 -13.83
CA GLN A 189 0.22 13.31 -13.73
C GLN A 189 0.77 13.53 -12.33
N PHE A 190 -0.06 13.35 -11.30
CA PHE A 190 0.39 13.46 -9.91
C PHE A 190 1.50 12.45 -9.61
N MET A 191 1.29 11.16 -9.90
CA MET A 191 2.28 10.11 -9.64
C MET A 191 3.61 10.37 -10.34
N LEU A 192 3.58 10.84 -11.60
CA LEU A 192 4.78 11.18 -12.35
C LEU A 192 5.47 12.46 -11.85
N SER A 193 4.74 13.43 -11.28
CA SER A 193 5.35 14.59 -10.63
C SER A 193 6.12 14.22 -9.37
N VAL A 194 5.69 13.17 -8.66
CA VAL A 194 6.40 12.65 -7.48
C VAL A 194 7.55 11.72 -7.91
N GLN A 195 7.34 10.88 -8.92
CA GLN A 195 8.36 9.96 -9.43
C GLN A 195 8.30 9.87 -10.97
N PRO A 196 9.13 10.62 -11.71
CA PRO A 196 9.06 10.70 -13.17
C PRO A 196 9.28 9.37 -13.90
N GLN A 197 10.05 8.46 -13.30
CA GLN A 197 10.37 7.14 -13.87
C GLN A 197 9.45 6.03 -13.33
N LEU A 198 8.28 6.35 -12.79
CA LEU A 198 7.42 5.35 -12.15
C LEU A 198 6.91 4.30 -13.15
N LEU A 199 6.53 4.71 -14.36
CA LEU A 199 5.93 3.82 -15.37
C LEU A 199 6.94 3.28 -16.39
N THR A 200 8.19 3.74 -16.36
CA THR A 200 9.22 3.28 -17.29
C THR A 200 9.68 1.86 -16.95
N GLY A 201 9.94 1.02 -17.96
CA GLY A 201 10.44 -0.35 -17.77
C GLY A 201 9.39 -1.33 -17.23
N LEU A 202 8.10 -1.02 -17.42
CA LEU A 202 7.00 -1.97 -17.18
C LEU A 202 6.69 -2.87 -18.39
N GLU A 203 7.25 -2.53 -19.56
CA GLU A 203 7.16 -3.28 -20.82
C GLU A 203 7.94 -4.61 -20.80
#